data_AF-A0A8T2TT55-F1
#
_entry.id   AF-A0A8T2TT55-F1
#
_cell.length_a   1.000
_cell.length_b   1.000
_cell.length_c   1.000
_cell.angle_alpha   90.00
_cell.angle_beta   90.00
_cell.angle_gamma   90.00
#
_symmetry.space_group_name_H-M   'P 1'
#
loop_
_entity.id
_entity.type
_entity.pdbx_description
1 polymer ?
#
loop_
_entity_poly.entity_id
_entity_poly.type
_entity_poly.pdbx_seq_one_letter_code
_entity_poly.pdbx_strand_id
1 'polypeptide(L)'
;MAPSLSTCPSFSILLLCISLSWTSATGEGEGGGREGESSDVLLNAHAILNTVGWGILLPCGVLAARYVKPFADPAWFYAHITLQIFGYALGVAGWVTGLNLDDEDAKGGNPDKHGAIGAILFGICTLQMLALFLRPNKDHKIRKAWNLYHYSLAASILILGIINIFEGFEIMSPPAKWRRTYIGILVALGGVAIMLEIVTWIYVCRKKRYSQVALHGATVGGTYQFEKGALG
;
A
#
# COMPACT_ATOMS: atom_id res chain seq x y z
N MET A 1 -13.95 -28.12 12.20
CA MET A 1 -13.79 -27.55 10.84
C MET A 1 -12.52 -26.73 10.80
N ALA A 2 -11.45 -27.27 10.18
CA ALA A 2 -10.19 -26.58 10.01
C ALA A 2 -10.33 -25.44 8.99
N PRO A 3 -9.72 -24.26 9.19
CA PRO A 3 -9.65 -23.27 8.13
C PRO A 3 -8.75 -23.80 7.03
N SER A 4 -9.31 -23.86 5.83
CA SER A 4 -8.73 -24.41 4.62
C SER A 4 -7.46 -23.67 4.20
N LEU A 5 -6.51 -24.46 3.72
CA LEU A 5 -5.40 -24.05 2.85
C LEU A 5 -5.96 -23.25 1.67
N SER A 6 -5.74 -21.94 1.63
CA SER A 6 -5.68 -21.14 0.40
C SER A 6 -5.42 -19.68 0.73
N THR A 7 -4.21 -19.20 0.43
CA THR A 7 -3.87 -17.93 -0.23
C THR A 7 -2.41 -17.56 0.08
N CYS A 8 -1.50 -18.28 -0.59
CA CYS A 8 -0.33 -17.59 -1.13
C CYS A 8 -0.81 -16.89 -2.41
N PRO A 9 -0.66 -15.56 -2.48
CA PRO A 9 0.03 -15.02 -3.63
C PRO A 9 1.19 -14.11 -3.18
N SER A 10 2.38 -14.57 -3.58
CA SER A 10 3.50 -13.80 -4.13
C SER A 10 4.09 -12.64 -3.32
N PHE A 11 5.27 -12.93 -2.78
CA PHE A 11 6.40 -12.04 -2.48
C PHE A 11 6.83 -11.10 -3.64
N SER A 12 6.17 -11.14 -4.81
CA SER A 12 6.71 -10.61 -6.06
C SER A 12 6.43 -9.13 -6.34
N ILE A 13 5.39 -8.53 -5.73
CA ILE A 13 4.94 -7.20 -6.18
C ILE A 13 5.82 -6.06 -5.63
N LEU A 14 6.33 -6.18 -4.40
CA LEU A 14 7.20 -5.14 -3.83
C LEU A 14 8.64 -5.17 -4.38
N LEU A 15 9.13 -6.35 -4.75
CA LEU A 15 10.50 -6.54 -5.24
C LEU A 15 10.68 -6.11 -6.71
N LEU A 16 9.61 -6.17 -7.52
CA LEU A 16 9.65 -5.76 -8.93
C LEU A 16 9.82 -4.24 -9.11
N CYS A 17 9.36 -3.42 -8.15
CA CYS A 17 9.45 -1.95 -8.25
C CYS A 17 10.83 -1.39 -7.89
N ILE A 18 11.66 -2.15 -7.16
CA ILE A 18 12.99 -1.68 -6.68
C ILE A 18 14.06 -1.78 -7.78
N SER A 19 13.90 -2.69 -8.75
CA SER A 19 14.92 -2.97 -9.78
C SER A 19 14.96 -1.99 -10.96
N LEU A 20 14.01 -1.05 -11.07
CA LEU A 20 13.88 -0.18 -12.26
C LEU A 20 14.49 1.22 -12.10
N SER A 21 15.14 1.53 -10.97
CA SER A 21 15.72 2.86 -10.73
C SER A 21 17.24 2.86 -10.84
N TRP A 22 17.78 2.72 -12.06
CA TRP A 22 19.14 3.12 -12.36
C TRP A 22 19.25 3.88 -13.68
N THR A 23 19.22 5.21 -13.57
CA THR A 23 19.85 6.11 -14.56
C THR A 23 20.18 7.44 -13.89
N SER A 24 21.41 7.88 -14.09
CA SER A 24 21.99 9.13 -13.59
C SER A 24 21.77 10.25 -14.60
N ALA A 25 21.40 11.45 -14.15
CA ALA A 25 21.66 12.70 -14.84
C ALA A 25 21.59 13.88 -13.86
N THR A 26 22.54 14.80 -14.04
CA THR A 26 22.75 16.06 -13.30
C THR A 26 22.20 17.24 -14.09
N GLY A 27 21.68 18.25 -13.40
CA GLY A 27 21.42 19.59 -13.96
C GLY A 27 20.61 20.46 -13.00
N GLU A 28 21.17 21.61 -12.61
CA GLU A 28 20.51 22.70 -11.88
C GLU A 28 20.06 23.79 -12.86
N GLY A 29 18.97 24.48 -12.52
CA GLY A 29 18.52 25.70 -13.19
C GLY A 29 17.33 26.34 -12.47
N GLU A 30 17.47 27.61 -12.12
CA GLU A 30 16.60 28.43 -11.25
C GLU A 30 15.98 29.61 -12.03
N GLY A 31 14.73 29.98 -11.71
CA GLY A 31 14.23 31.37 -11.78
C GLY A 31 12.97 31.65 -12.64
N GLY A 32 11.96 32.35 -12.06
CA GLY A 32 11.10 33.32 -12.78
C GLY A 32 9.68 33.66 -12.26
N GLY A 33 9.49 34.87 -11.69
CA GLY A 33 8.28 35.74 -11.82
C GLY A 33 7.02 35.48 -10.98
N ARG A 34 6.23 36.51 -10.60
CA ARG A 34 5.05 36.44 -9.68
C ARG A 34 3.84 35.64 -10.18
N GLU A 35 3.67 35.43 -11.49
CA GLU A 35 2.73 34.40 -12.03
C GLU A 35 3.34 33.01 -11.90
N GLY A 36 4.65 32.89 -12.13
CA GLY A 36 5.45 31.72 -11.76
C GLY A 36 5.41 31.41 -10.26
N GLU A 37 5.27 32.40 -9.38
CA GLU A 37 5.15 32.18 -7.94
C GLU A 37 3.87 31.41 -7.58
N SER A 38 2.73 31.74 -8.22
CA SER A 38 1.47 31.01 -8.00
C SER A 38 1.50 29.62 -8.65
N SER A 39 2.04 29.51 -9.87
CA SER A 39 2.20 28.21 -10.54
C SER A 39 3.16 27.31 -9.78
N ASP A 40 4.32 27.81 -9.35
CA ASP A 40 5.30 27.08 -8.55
C ASP A 40 4.71 26.61 -7.21
N VAL A 41 3.87 27.43 -6.55
CA VAL A 41 3.18 27.02 -5.33
C VAL A 41 2.21 25.87 -5.60
N LEU A 42 1.42 25.94 -6.67
CA LEU A 42 0.51 24.86 -7.06
C LEU A 42 1.27 23.59 -7.46
N LEU A 43 2.35 23.72 -8.21
CA LEU A 43 3.21 22.62 -8.64
C LEU A 43 3.84 21.90 -7.45
N ASN A 44 4.42 22.66 -6.52
CA ASN A 44 4.99 22.12 -5.29
C ASN A 44 3.92 21.48 -4.40
N ALA A 45 2.75 22.12 -4.27
CA ALA A 45 1.63 21.55 -3.52
C ALA A 45 1.16 20.24 -4.13
N HIS A 46 0.95 20.18 -5.45
CA HIS A 46 0.60 18.97 -6.19
C HIS A 46 1.60 17.84 -5.92
N ALA A 47 2.90 18.13 -6.09
CA ALA A 47 3.98 17.16 -5.90
C ALA A 47 4.02 16.61 -4.47
N ILE A 48 3.93 17.48 -3.46
CA ILE A 48 3.97 17.09 -2.05
C ILE A 48 2.72 16.30 -1.67
N LEU A 49 1.53 16.79 -2.01
CA LEU A 49 0.26 16.15 -1.69
C LEU A 49 0.18 14.74 -2.28
N ASN A 50 0.57 14.57 -3.54
CA ASN A 50 0.54 13.27 -4.22
C ASN A 50 1.63 12.32 -3.73
N THR A 51 2.84 12.83 -3.43
CA THR A 51 3.90 12.01 -2.85
C THR A 51 3.50 11.49 -1.47
N VAL A 52 2.96 12.36 -0.60
CA VAL A 52 2.54 11.98 0.75
C VAL A 52 1.30 11.10 0.72
N GLY A 53 0.28 11.47 -0.04
CA GLY A 53 -0.99 10.74 -0.14
C GLY A 53 -0.83 9.38 -0.81
N TRP A 54 -0.59 9.37 -2.12
CA TRP A 54 -0.50 8.15 -2.93
C TRP A 54 0.79 7.37 -2.65
N GLY A 55 1.91 8.07 -2.49
CA GLY A 55 3.24 7.47 -2.44
C GLY A 55 3.70 6.99 -1.06
N ILE A 56 3.07 7.43 0.03
CA ILE A 56 3.51 7.11 1.41
C ILE A 56 2.36 6.58 2.28
N LEU A 57 1.30 7.38 2.46
CA LEU A 57 0.23 7.03 3.40
C LEU A 57 -0.55 5.78 2.96
N LEU A 58 -0.89 5.66 1.67
CA LEU A 58 -1.57 4.46 1.17
C LEU A 58 -0.72 3.19 1.31
N PRO A 59 0.58 3.16 0.91
CA PRO A 59 1.48 2.05 1.23
C PRO A 59 1.54 1.71 2.71
N CYS A 60 1.68 2.71 3.59
CA CYS A 60 1.66 2.51 5.04
C CYS A 60 0.36 1.87 5.52
N GLY A 61 -0.79 2.29 4.99
CA GLY A 61 -2.09 1.68 5.27
C GLY A 61 -2.15 0.20 4.88
N VAL A 62 -1.56 -0.17 3.74
CA VAL A 62 -1.45 -1.57 3.30
C VAL A 62 -0.56 -2.38 4.26
N LEU A 63 0.58 -1.83 4.67
CA LEU A 63 1.46 -2.47 5.67
C LEU A 63 0.73 -2.70 6.99
N ALA A 64 -0.04 -1.72 7.48
CA ALA A 64 -0.85 -1.85 8.68
C ALA A 64 -1.87 -3.00 8.56
N ALA A 65 -2.62 -3.06 7.46
CA ALA A 65 -3.60 -4.13 7.25
C ALA A 65 -2.97 -5.53 7.13
N ARG A 66 -1.76 -5.63 6.58
CA ARG A 66 -1.06 -6.90 6.41
C ARG A 66 -0.40 -7.37 7.70
N TYR A 67 0.32 -6.48 8.38
CA TYR A 67 1.24 -6.86 9.45
C TYR A 67 0.70 -6.61 10.86
N VAL A 68 -0.25 -5.69 11.09
CA VAL A 68 -0.83 -5.49 12.43
C VAL A 68 -1.99 -6.45 12.68
N LYS A 69 -2.71 -6.83 11.61
CA LYS A 69 -3.90 -7.69 11.66
C LYS A 69 -3.72 -9.01 12.41
N PRO A 70 -2.59 -9.74 12.31
CA PRO A 70 -2.40 -10.98 13.07
C PRO A 70 -2.25 -10.79 14.59
N PHE A 71 -1.97 -9.57 15.04
CA PHE A 71 -1.59 -9.25 16.43
C PHE A 71 -2.65 -8.44 17.17
N ALA A 72 -3.41 -7.57 16.50
CA ALA A 72 -4.31 -6.64 17.17
C ALA A 72 -5.62 -6.37 16.39
N ASP A 73 -6.68 -7.11 16.72
CA ASP A 73 -8.06 -6.87 16.28
C ASP A 73 -8.84 -6.16 17.40
N PRO A 74 -9.51 -5.00 17.16
CA PRO A 74 -9.77 -4.33 15.88
C PRO A 74 -8.76 -3.26 15.48
N ALA A 75 -7.67 -3.06 16.23
CA ALA A 75 -6.72 -1.95 16.02
C ALA A 75 -6.15 -1.86 14.59
N TRP A 76 -5.84 -3.01 13.96
CA TRP A 76 -5.36 -3.04 12.57
C TRP A 76 -6.34 -2.38 11.59
N PHE A 77 -7.64 -2.52 11.83
CA PHE A 77 -8.68 -2.02 10.94
C PHE A 77 -8.78 -0.50 11.04
N TYR A 78 -8.71 0.04 12.27
CA TYR A 78 -8.66 1.48 12.49
C TYR A 78 -7.37 2.11 11.95
N ALA A 79 -6.21 1.50 12.22
CA ALA A 79 -4.95 1.98 11.66
C ALA A 79 -4.97 2.01 10.12
N HIS A 80 -5.45 0.93 9.49
CA HIS A 80 -5.60 0.86 8.04
C HIS A 80 -6.54 1.95 7.52
N ILE A 81 -7.78 2.00 8.01
CA ILE A 81 -8.79 2.90 7.46
C ILE A 81 -8.42 4.37 7.64
N THR A 82 -7.82 4.74 8.78
CA THR A 82 -7.35 6.09 9.04
C THR A 82 -6.27 6.50 8.03
N LEU A 83 -5.25 5.65 7.81
CA LEU A 83 -4.21 5.91 6.82
C LEU A 83 -4.79 6.01 5.40
N GLN A 84 -5.76 5.15 5.05
CA GLN A 84 -6.40 5.20 3.73
C GLN A 84 -7.22 6.48 3.52
N ILE A 85 -8.02 6.90 4.51
CA ILE A 85 -8.84 8.12 4.39
C ILE A 85 -7.94 9.35 4.25
N PHE A 86 -6.90 9.49 5.08
CA PHE A 86 -5.98 10.62 4.98
C PHE A 86 -5.16 10.57 3.68
N GLY A 87 -4.65 9.40 3.30
CA GLY A 87 -3.91 9.23 2.05
C GLY A 87 -4.75 9.57 0.82
N TYR A 88 -6.00 9.12 0.80
CA TYR A 88 -6.96 9.44 -0.27
C TYR A 88 -7.31 10.94 -0.27
N ALA A 89 -7.58 11.55 0.88
CA ALA A 89 -7.92 12.97 0.95
C ALA A 89 -6.78 13.87 0.43
N LEU A 90 -5.54 13.62 0.85
CA LEU A 90 -4.36 14.33 0.31
C LEU A 90 -4.18 14.06 -1.18
N GLY A 91 -4.37 12.80 -1.60
CA GLY A 91 -4.30 12.42 -3.00
C GLY A 91 -5.35 13.10 -3.88
N VAL A 92 -6.59 13.26 -3.41
CA VAL A 92 -7.64 14.01 -4.11
C VAL A 92 -7.26 15.48 -4.22
N ALA A 93 -6.77 16.10 -3.13
CA ALA A 93 -6.31 17.48 -3.16
C ALA A 93 -5.14 17.67 -4.15
N GLY A 94 -4.19 16.73 -4.16
CA GLY A 94 -3.09 16.69 -5.12
C GLY A 94 -3.57 16.48 -6.56
N TRP A 95 -4.56 15.63 -6.79
CA TRP A 95 -5.15 15.43 -8.12
C TRP A 95 -5.86 16.70 -8.61
N VAL A 96 -6.68 17.34 -7.76
CA VAL A 96 -7.38 18.59 -8.10
C VAL A 96 -6.40 19.72 -8.41
N THR A 97 -5.33 19.88 -7.61
CA THR A 97 -4.29 20.88 -7.93
C THR A 97 -3.63 20.60 -9.27
N GLY A 98 -3.44 19.33 -9.64
CA GLY A 98 -2.89 18.93 -10.95
C GLY A 98 -3.80 19.26 -12.14
N LEU A 99 -5.12 19.33 -11.95
CA LEU A 99 -6.05 19.78 -13.00
C LEU A 99 -5.97 21.29 -13.27
N ASN A 100 -5.33 22.04 -12.38
CA ASN A 100 -5.16 23.49 -12.50
C ASN A 100 -3.71 23.88 -12.86
N LEU A 101 -2.89 22.90 -13.27
CA LEU A 101 -1.56 23.14 -13.81
C LEU A 101 -1.63 23.17 -15.33
N ASP A 102 -0.88 24.09 -15.93
CA ASP A 102 -0.81 24.22 -17.38
C ASP A 102 0.35 23.35 -17.91
N ASP A 103 0.18 22.77 -19.10
CA ASP A 103 1.24 21.95 -19.72
C ASP A 103 2.51 22.76 -20.02
N GLU A 104 2.40 24.09 -20.10
CA GLU A 104 3.52 25.01 -20.30
C GLU A 104 4.49 25.04 -19.10
N ASP A 105 4.06 24.60 -17.92
CA ASP A 105 4.90 24.47 -16.72
C ASP A 105 5.83 23.24 -16.77
N ALA A 106 5.64 22.35 -17.76
CA ALA A 106 6.44 21.16 -17.93
C ALA A 106 7.87 21.48 -18.41
N LYS A 107 8.87 20.98 -17.68
CA LYS A 107 10.30 21.12 -18.03
C LYS A 107 10.83 19.94 -18.85
N GLY A 108 9.98 18.95 -19.13
CA GLY A 108 10.30 17.71 -19.81
C GLY A 108 9.16 16.70 -19.66
N GLY A 109 9.48 15.41 -19.84
CA GLY A 109 8.51 14.33 -19.66
C GLY A 109 7.31 14.41 -20.62
N ASN A 110 6.20 13.80 -20.22
CA ASN A 110 4.96 13.81 -20.98
C ASN A 110 3.76 14.07 -20.03
N PRO A 111 3.29 15.33 -19.95
CA PRO A 111 2.17 15.73 -19.10
C PRO A 111 0.88 14.94 -19.36
N ASP A 112 0.53 14.69 -20.63
CA ASP A 112 -0.64 13.88 -20.99
C ASP A 112 -0.57 12.48 -20.39
N LYS A 113 0.60 11.83 -20.46
CA LYS A 113 0.82 10.48 -19.90
C LYS A 113 0.64 10.49 -18.38
N HIS A 114 1.23 11.47 -17.68
CA HIS A 114 1.09 11.61 -16.23
C HIS A 114 -0.37 11.90 -15.83
N GLY A 115 -1.04 12.81 -16.54
CA GLY A 115 -2.44 13.14 -16.32
C GLY A 115 -3.36 11.93 -16.53
N ALA A 116 -3.13 11.15 -17.59
CA ALA A 116 -3.91 9.94 -17.88
C ALA A 116 -3.73 8.86 -16.81
N ILE A 117 -2.48 8.59 -16.40
CA ILE A 117 -2.19 7.64 -15.31
C ILE A 117 -2.81 8.14 -14.00
N GLY A 118 -2.68 9.44 -13.70
CA GLY A 118 -3.26 10.08 -12.52
C GLY A 118 -4.79 9.97 -12.46
N ALA A 119 -5.48 10.19 -13.58
CA ALA A 119 -6.93 10.03 -13.67
C ALA A 119 -7.38 8.57 -13.47
N ILE A 120 -6.65 7.61 -14.07
CA ILE A 120 -6.90 6.18 -13.85
C ILE A 120 -6.68 5.82 -12.37
N LEU A 121 -5.57 6.27 -11.78
CA LEU A 121 -5.21 6.07 -10.37
C LEU A 121 -6.30 6.61 -9.43
N PHE A 122 -6.78 7.83 -9.67
CA PHE A 122 -7.87 8.44 -8.92
C PHE A 122 -9.16 7.60 -9.01
N GLY A 123 -9.54 7.18 -10.22
CA GLY A 123 -10.72 6.35 -10.45
C GLY A 123 -10.66 5.01 -9.70
N ILE A 124 -9.55 4.26 -9.84
CA ILE A 124 -9.38 2.98 -9.14
C ILE A 124 -9.30 3.15 -7.62
N CYS A 125 -8.70 4.24 -7.12
CA CYS A 125 -8.65 4.47 -5.68
C CYS A 125 -10.02 4.87 -5.13
N THR A 126 -10.81 5.62 -5.88
CA THR A 126 -12.20 5.92 -5.52
C THR A 126 -13.01 4.63 -5.39
N LEU A 127 -12.90 3.72 -6.37
CA LEU A 127 -13.49 2.39 -6.28
C LEU A 127 -13.00 1.65 -5.02
N GLN A 128 -11.69 1.66 -4.75
CA GLN A 128 -11.12 1.04 -3.56
C GLN A 128 -11.69 1.61 -2.25
N MET A 129 -11.99 2.91 -2.18
CA MET A 129 -12.64 3.52 -1.01
C MET A 129 -14.10 3.07 -0.85
N LEU A 130 -14.82 2.85 -1.95
CA LEU A 130 -16.17 2.28 -1.93
C LEU A 130 -16.20 0.84 -1.37
N ALA A 131 -15.07 0.14 -1.40
CA ALA A 131 -14.95 -1.18 -0.80
C ALA A 131 -15.32 -1.19 0.69
N LEU A 132 -15.14 -0.08 1.40
CA LEU A 132 -15.55 0.07 2.80
C LEU A 132 -17.07 -0.12 2.96
N PHE A 133 -17.87 0.58 2.15
CA PHE A 133 -19.33 0.52 2.21
C PHE A 133 -19.88 -0.81 1.70
N LEU A 134 -19.17 -1.42 0.74
CA LEU A 134 -19.55 -2.69 0.14
C LEU A 134 -18.99 -3.91 0.88
N ARG A 135 -18.39 -3.73 2.07
CA ARG A 135 -17.72 -4.80 2.82
C ARG A 135 -18.73 -5.84 3.34
N PRO A 136 -18.75 -7.08 2.81
CA PRO A 136 -19.72 -8.09 3.23
C PRO A 136 -19.38 -8.69 4.61
N ASN A 137 -20.38 -9.26 5.28
CA ASN A 137 -20.15 -10.06 6.49
C ASN A 137 -19.23 -11.26 6.19
N LYS A 138 -18.49 -11.70 7.22
CA LYS A 138 -17.43 -12.71 7.11
C LYS A 138 -17.94 -14.07 6.58
N ASP A 139 -19.22 -14.37 6.77
CA ASP A 139 -19.81 -15.67 6.47
C ASP A 139 -20.40 -15.79 5.05
N HIS A 140 -20.46 -14.70 4.29
CA HIS A 140 -20.99 -14.73 2.93
C HIS A 140 -19.93 -15.17 1.90
N LYS A 141 -20.35 -16.00 0.93
CA LYS A 141 -19.50 -16.42 -0.21
C LYS A 141 -18.94 -15.23 -1.01
N ILE A 142 -19.69 -14.12 -1.10
CA ILE A 142 -19.28 -12.88 -1.78
C ILE A 142 -18.04 -12.22 -1.15
N ARG A 143 -17.73 -12.54 0.12
CA ARG A 143 -16.54 -12.05 0.84
C ARG A 143 -15.25 -12.40 0.08
N LYS A 144 -15.20 -13.55 -0.59
CA LYS A 144 -14.05 -13.97 -1.41
C LYS A 144 -13.88 -13.09 -2.65
N ALA A 145 -14.97 -12.82 -3.36
CA ALA A 145 -14.96 -11.92 -4.53
C ALA A 145 -14.56 -10.51 -4.13
N TRP A 146 -15.14 -9.98 -3.04
CA TRP A 146 -14.75 -8.68 -2.47
C TRP A 146 -13.27 -8.64 -2.11
N ASN A 147 -12.71 -9.71 -1.51
CA ASN A 147 -11.28 -9.76 -1.19
C ASN A 147 -10.42 -9.71 -2.45
N LEU A 148 -10.76 -10.50 -3.47
CA LEU A 148 -10.01 -10.50 -4.74
C LEU A 148 -9.98 -9.10 -5.35
N TYR A 149 -11.16 -8.47 -5.48
CA TYR A 149 -11.33 -7.11 -5.94
C TYR A 149 -10.52 -6.10 -5.11
N HIS A 150 -10.63 -6.15 -3.78
CA HIS A 150 -9.98 -5.20 -2.89
C HIS A 150 -8.44 -5.34 -2.93
N TYR A 151 -7.92 -6.57 -3.02
CA TYR A 151 -6.48 -6.80 -3.14
C TYR A 151 -5.95 -6.45 -4.53
N SER A 152 -6.69 -6.76 -5.60
CA SER A 152 -6.24 -6.45 -6.97
C SER A 152 -6.18 -4.94 -7.20
N LEU A 153 -7.21 -4.19 -6.79
CA LEU A 153 -7.20 -2.74 -6.88
C LEU A 153 -6.12 -2.11 -6.01
N ALA A 154 -5.93 -2.58 -4.76
CA ALA A 154 -4.85 -2.10 -3.89
C ALA A 154 -3.47 -2.24 -4.56
N ALA A 155 -3.21 -3.40 -5.19
CA ALA A 155 -1.94 -3.64 -5.89
C ALA A 155 -1.77 -2.68 -7.07
N SER A 156 -2.80 -2.49 -7.88
CA SER A 156 -2.77 -1.54 -9.00
C SER A 156 -2.51 -0.10 -8.54
N ILE A 157 -3.13 0.34 -7.44
CA ILE A 157 -2.94 1.68 -6.86
C ILE A 157 -1.48 1.89 -6.45
N LEU A 158 -0.85 0.91 -5.79
CA LEU A 158 0.55 1.03 -5.39
C LEU A 158 1.50 1.15 -6.58
N ILE A 159 1.30 0.32 -7.60
CA ILE A 159 2.15 0.31 -8.80
C ILE A 159 1.97 1.61 -9.59
N LEU A 160 0.72 1.98 -9.89
CA LEU A 160 0.42 3.19 -10.65
C LEU A 160 0.81 4.46 -9.89
N GLY A 161 0.64 4.50 -8.57
CA GLY A 161 1.08 5.62 -7.74
C GLY A 161 2.59 5.85 -7.82
N ILE A 162 3.40 4.79 -7.71
CA ILE A 162 4.86 4.88 -7.84
C ILE A 162 5.25 5.36 -9.24
N ILE A 163 4.70 4.73 -10.29
CA ILE A 163 4.97 5.12 -11.68
C ILE A 163 4.62 6.60 -11.87
N ASN A 164 3.42 7.02 -11.46
CA ASN A 164 2.96 8.37 -11.69
C ASN A 164 3.81 9.43 -10.96
N ILE A 165 4.33 9.11 -9.77
CA ILE A 165 5.24 10.01 -9.05
C ILE A 165 6.57 10.14 -9.81
N PHE A 166 7.12 9.06 -10.37
CA PHE A 166 8.32 9.15 -11.19
C PHE A 166 8.08 9.93 -12.49
N GLU A 167 6.94 9.74 -13.15
CA GLU A 167 6.52 10.55 -14.30
C GLU A 167 6.44 12.04 -13.93
N GLY A 168 5.90 12.36 -12.74
CA GLY A 168 5.88 13.73 -12.23
C GLY A 168 7.28 14.31 -12.01
N PHE A 169 8.25 13.50 -11.58
CA PHE A 169 9.65 13.92 -11.49
C PHE A 169 10.27 14.16 -12.88
N GLU A 170 9.90 13.41 -13.91
CA GLU A 170 10.37 13.66 -15.28
C GLU A 170 9.81 14.97 -15.83
N ILE A 171 8.54 15.28 -15.53
CA ILE A 171 7.89 16.53 -15.96
C ILE A 171 8.49 17.75 -15.26
N MET A 172 8.63 17.70 -13.94
CA MET A 172 9.14 18.83 -13.16
C MET A 172 10.67 18.98 -13.23
N SER A 173 11.38 17.91 -13.61
CA SER A 173 12.84 17.81 -13.55
C SER A 173 13.46 18.42 -12.27
N PRO A 174 13.01 18.01 -11.07
CA PRO A 174 13.44 18.63 -9.83
C PRO A 174 14.89 18.23 -9.49
N PRO A 175 15.56 18.95 -8.58
CA PRO A 175 16.89 18.56 -8.11
C PRO A 175 16.93 17.09 -7.69
N ALA A 176 17.97 16.38 -8.13
CA ALA A 176 18.10 14.93 -7.96
C ALA A 176 17.96 14.41 -6.51
N LYS A 177 18.08 15.30 -5.51
CA LYS A 177 17.79 14.99 -4.10
C LYS A 177 16.35 14.51 -3.89
N TRP A 178 15.36 15.08 -4.57
CA TRP A 178 13.94 14.72 -4.40
C TRP A 178 13.66 13.29 -4.85
N ARG A 179 14.11 12.94 -6.06
CA ARG A 179 14.04 11.57 -6.58
C ARG A 179 14.78 10.59 -5.65
N ARG A 180 15.99 10.93 -5.20
CA ARG A 180 16.77 10.10 -4.26
C ARG A 180 16.06 9.90 -2.93
N THR A 181 15.47 10.95 -2.36
CA THR A 181 14.68 10.88 -1.13
C THR A 181 13.50 9.94 -1.30
N TYR A 182 12.75 10.06 -2.40
CA TYR A 182 11.60 9.18 -2.64
C TYR A 182 12.03 7.72 -2.83
N ILE A 183 13.11 7.45 -3.56
CA ILE A 183 13.71 6.09 -3.65
C ILE A 183 14.09 5.59 -2.24
N GLY A 184 14.72 6.43 -1.42
CA GLY A 184 15.05 6.10 -0.04
C GLY A 184 13.82 5.72 0.80
N ILE A 185 12.71 6.43 0.62
CA ILE A 185 11.42 6.12 1.26
C ILE A 185 10.90 4.76 0.79
N LEU A 186 10.92 4.47 -0.52
CA LEU A 186 10.50 3.18 -1.06
C LEU A 186 11.34 2.02 -0.52
N VAL A 187 12.67 2.20 -0.47
CA VAL A 187 13.60 1.21 0.10
C VAL A 187 13.32 1.01 1.59
N ALA A 188 13.09 2.08 2.35
CA ALA A 188 12.76 1.98 3.77
C ALA A 188 11.42 1.25 3.99
N LEU A 189 10.37 1.59 3.23
CA LEU A 189 9.07 0.90 3.29
C LEU A 189 9.21 -0.58 2.91
N GLY A 190 10.00 -0.89 1.88
CA GLY A 190 10.30 -2.27 1.49
C GLY A 190 11.07 -3.04 2.55
N GLY A 191 12.08 -2.41 3.17
CA GLY A 191 12.83 -2.99 4.28
C GLY A 191 11.96 -3.27 5.50
N VAL A 192 11.11 -2.32 5.88
CA VAL A 192 10.10 -2.49 6.95
C VAL A 192 9.15 -3.63 6.61
N ALA A 193 8.66 -3.70 5.37
CA ALA A 193 7.78 -4.79 4.93
C ALA A 193 8.46 -6.15 5.06
N ILE A 194 9.71 -6.30 4.60
CA ILE A 194 10.49 -7.55 4.71
C ILE A 194 10.68 -7.93 6.18
N MET A 195 11.07 -6.98 7.04
CA MET A 195 11.26 -7.21 8.47
C MET A 195 9.95 -7.70 9.11
N LEU A 196 8.83 -7.01 8.86
CA LEU A 196 7.52 -7.37 9.40
C LEU A 196 7.01 -8.71 8.86
N GLU A 197 7.33 -9.05 7.60
CA GLU A 197 7.04 -10.35 7.01
C GLU A 197 7.77 -11.46 7.79
N ILE A 198 9.07 -11.33 8.03
CA ILE A 198 9.85 -12.30 8.83
C ILE A 198 9.25 -12.48 10.23
N VAL A 199 8.94 -11.38 10.93
CA VAL A 199 8.34 -11.41 12.28
C VAL A 199 6.98 -12.12 12.26
N THR A 200 6.13 -11.80 11.28
CA THR A 200 4.80 -12.40 11.14
C THR A 200 4.89 -13.89 10.83
N TRP A 201 5.83 -14.30 9.97
CA TRP A 201 6.09 -15.72 9.69
C TRP A 201 6.52 -16.48 10.93
N ILE A 202 7.47 -15.94 11.71
CA ILE A 202 7.92 -16.55 12.97
C ILE A 202 6.74 -16.71 13.92
N TYR A 203 5.93 -15.66 14.11
CA TYR A 203 4.76 -15.69 14.99
C TYR A 203 3.73 -16.74 14.54
N VAL A 204 3.36 -16.76 13.26
CA VAL A 204 2.38 -17.71 12.71
C VAL A 204 2.89 -19.15 12.84
N CYS A 205 4.16 -19.41 12.56
CA CYS A 205 4.78 -20.72 12.71
C CYS A 205 4.78 -21.18 14.18
N ARG A 206 5.13 -20.29 15.13
CA ARG A 206 5.09 -20.59 16.57
C ARG A 206 3.67 -20.91 17.04
N LYS A 207 2.68 -20.09 16.65
CA LYS A 207 1.27 -20.29 17.01
C LYS A 207 0.75 -21.63 16.51
N LYS A 208 1.05 -21.99 15.24
CA LYS A 208 0.70 -23.30 14.68
C LYS A 208 1.28 -24.46 15.50
N ARG A 209 2.56 -24.37 15.90
CA ARG A 209 3.19 -25.40 16.75
C ARG A 209 2.50 -25.53 18.11
N TYR A 210 2.23 -24.43 18.81
CA TYR A 210 1.51 -24.47 20.08
C TYR A 210 0.11 -25.07 19.95
N SER A 211 -0.66 -24.70 18.91
CA SER A 211 -1.99 -25.27 18.68
C SER A 211 -1.93 -26.77 18.39
N GLN A 212 -0.93 -27.25 17.64
CA GLN A 212 -0.75 -28.68 17.38
C GLN A 212 -0.40 -29.47 18.65
N VAL A 213 0.51 -28.95 19.47
CA VAL A 213 0.87 -29.56 20.77
C VAL A 213 -0.33 -29.61 21.71
N ALA A 214 -1.11 -28.52 21.80
CA ALA A 214 -2.30 -28.47 22.63
C ALA A 214 -3.39 -29.46 22.17
N LEU A 215 -3.61 -29.58 20.85
CA LEU A 215 -4.55 -30.56 20.28
C LEU A 215 -4.12 -31.99 20.58
N HIS A 216 -2.84 -32.30 20.36
CA HIS A 216 -2.30 -33.63 20.66
C HIS A 216 -2.41 -33.98 22.15
N GLY A 217 -2.08 -33.05 23.05
CA GLY A 217 -2.25 -33.22 24.48
C GLY A 217 -3.71 -33.44 24.90
N ALA A 218 -4.66 -32.72 24.30
CA ALA A 218 -6.08 -32.91 24.54
C ALA A 218 -6.59 -34.28 24.05
N THR A 219 -6.14 -34.74 22.88
CA THR A 219 -6.49 -36.08 22.36
C THR A 219 -5.97 -37.18 23.26
N VAL A 220 -4.69 -37.11 23.65
CA VAL A 220 -4.04 -38.11 24.50
C VAL A 220 -4.64 -38.11 25.92
N GLY A 221 -4.90 -36.93 26.51
CA GLY A 221 -5.56 -36.82 27.81
C GLY A 221 -6.99 -37.40 27.81
N GLY A 222 -7.74 -37.20 26.72
CA GLY A 222 -9.09 -37.74 26.57
C GLY A 222 -9.11 -39.28 26.47
N THR A 223 -8.16 -39.88 25.78
CA THR A 223 -8.06 -41.35 25.68
C THR A 223 -7.79 -42.01 27.04
N TYR A 224 -6.91 -41.42 27.87
CA TYR A 224 -6.63 -41.96 29.21
C TYR A 224 -7.84 -41.90 30.16
N GLN A 225 -8.68 -40.87 30.05
CA GLN A 225 -9.89 -40.74 30.87
C GLN A 225 -10.97 -41.75 30.44
N PHE A 226 -11.11 -41.99 29.13
CA PHE A 226 -12.04 -42.98 28.60
C PHE A 226 -11.68 -44.40 29.05
N GLU A 227 -10.40 -44.77 28.98
CA GLU A 227 -9.92 -46.10 29.37
C GLU A 227 -10.12 -46.37 30.86
N LYS A 228 -9.89 -45.38 31.73
CA LYS A 228 -10.17 -45.51 33.18
C LYS A 228 -11.66 -45.65 33.50
N GLY A 229 -12.54 -45.01 32.73
CA GLY A 229 -13.98 -45.12 32.92
C GLY A 229 -14.60 -46.43 32.40
N ALA A 230 -13.92 -47.14 31.51
CA ALA A 230 -14.36 -48.43 30.97
C ALA A 230 -13.96 -49.64 31.84
N LEU A 231 -13.07 -49.43 32.82
CA LEU A 231 -12.52 -50.47 33.70
C LEU A 231 -13.09 -50.43 35.13
N GLY A 232 -14.09 -49.58 35.41
CA GLY A 232 -14.79 -49.50 36.69
C GLY A 232 -16.27 -49.83 36.54
#